data_AF-A0A4Z1SKP1-F1
#
_entry.id   AF-A0A4Z1SKP1-F1
#
_cell.length_a   1.000
_cell.length_b   1.000
_cell.length_c   1.000
_cell.angle_alpha   90.00
_cell.angle_beta   90.00
_cell.angle_gamma   90.00
#
_symmetry.space_group_name_H-M   'P 1'
#
loop_
_entity.id
_entity.type
_entity.pdbx_description
1 polymer ?
#
loop_
_entity_poly.entity_id
_entity_poly.type
_entity_poly.pdbx_seq_one_letter_code
_entity_poly.pdbx_strand_id
1 'polypeptide(L)'
;MVKGGGKARATGECDANSKFTIPGVDGEFCKKCSDTNQAPINGACAANPTNTVTDATCGSGACTGCGTGTDYFLFYGGCYNKTGDVGKKLCKTVAAGKCTDLQDNSPAFIKSEVLYLCSDTSTDAGGKENCGTCTYESSSTTFTCQTCLPGFGLLADKTCKACTIQNCKTCDTDEKTCSACLPSFGPTYNSSLAITSCDSCPKNCTSCTNLGPGLVCTECQTDQAPIDGTCVDKNDKVCTDSSGTCTSCLNGYVPYLEGCYSTFKAAELGVCAKEKQFLVGNTTVCSECKPGFVPINGECLLVASTNVTRATQICQKEDGSALDASSTRCGKCQDVTGASTTKFFLLNGGCYNASTEVGKSACTTASNGVCTAVNTTSGLYLDNNVLVSCSSKVPGCGACTSSSGAVTCTSCGFGYYNANTNASATPDCKACSIYHSGCTGCTTTACTTCWDGSSFNGTCPSPPSSSSSGLSGGAIAGIVIAVLLVLGGLGGFLGWWFGCRGK
;
A
#
# COMPACT_ATOMS: atom_id res chain seq x y z
N MET A 1 -15.34 54.83 39.76
CA MET A 1 -16.38 54.28 38.87
C MET A 1 -15.78 54.14 37.47
N VAL A 2 -15.34 52.95 37.08
CA VAL A 2 -15.18 52.58 35.68
C VAL A 2 -16.02 51.31 35.52
N LYS A 3 -17.23 51.49 35.00
CA LYS A 3 -18.15 50.42 34.61
C LYS A 3 -17.81 50.02 33.17
N GLY A 4 -17.90 48.72 32.90
CA GLY A 4 -18.52 48.22 31.68
C GLY A 4 -17.56 47.78 30.57
N GLY A 5 -17.48 46.46 30.40
CA GLY A 5 -16.87 45.84 29.21
C GLY A 5 -16.63 44.34 29.34
N GLY A 6 -17.45 43.62 30.11
CA GLY A 6 -17.41 42.15 30.09
C GLY A 6 -17.86 41.67 28.72
N LYS A 7 -16.90 41.24 27.89
CA LYS A 7 -17.21 40.53 26.64
C LYS A 7 -18.04 39.31 27.01
N ALA A 8 -19.20 39.13 26.38
CA ALA A 8 -19.93 37.88 26.44
C ALA A 8 -18.97 36.75 26.00
N ARG A 9 -18.72 35.80 26.90
CA ARG A 9 -17.86 34.64 26.64
C ARG A 9 -18.57 33.77 25.59
N ALA A 10 -17.86 33.38 24.53
CA ALA A 10 -18.44 32.55 23.48
C ALA A 10 -18.92 31.21 24.08
N THR A 11 -20.11 30.76 23.70
CA THR A 11 -20.61 29.42 24.05
C THR A 11 -19.62 28.37 23.53
N GLY A 12 -19.30 27.35 24.33
CA GLY A 12 -18.46 26.24 23.89
C GLY A 12 -16.97 26.30 24.28
N GLU A 13 -16.51 27.31 25.04
CA GLU A 13 -15.11 27.39 25.50
C GLU A 13 -14.83 26.55 26.76
N CYS A 14 -13.74 25.78 26.75
CA CYS A 14 -13.23 25.11 27.96
C CYS A 14 -12.75 26.14 29.00
N ASP A 15 -12.85 25.79 30.29
CA ASP A 15 -12.24 26.58 31.36
C ASP A 15 -10.70 26.57 31.26
N ALA A 16 -10.05 27.53 31.91
CA ALA A 16 -8.59 27.64 31.88
C ALA A 16 -7.95 26.32 32.36
N ASN A 17 -6.91 25.85 31.64
CA ASN A 17 -6.20 24.59 31.90
C ASN A 17 -7.09 23.33 31.92
N SER A 18 -8.30 23.40 31.37
CA SER A 18 -9.23 22.27 31.30
C SER A 18 -9.26 21.60 29.92
N LYS A 19 -8.31 21.94 29.03
CA LYS A 19 -8.15 21.30 27.73
C LYS A 19 -7.27 20.07 27.83
N PHE A 20 -7.59 19.04 27.05
CA PHE A 20 -6.76 17.84 26.90
C PHE A 20 -6.98 17.21 25.53
N THR A 21 -6.10 16.27 25.16
CA THR A 21 -6.21 15.48 23.93
C THR A 21 -6.43 14.01 24.26
N ILE A 22 -7.05 13.29 23.33
CA ILE A 22 -7.24 11.83 23.44
C ILE A 22 -6.40 11.19 22.33
N PRO A 23 -5.45 10.29 22.65
CA PRO A 23 -4.63 9.65 21.64
C PRO A 23 -5.48 8.94 20.57
N GLY A 24 -5.20 9.22 19.30
CA GLY A 24 -5.93 8.64 18.17
C GLY A 24 -7.28 9.28 17.86
N VAL A 25 -7.56 10.46 18.44
CA VAL A 25 -8.73 11.29 18.10
C VAL A 25 -8.25 12.72 17.83
N ASP A 26 -8.66 13.27 16.69
CA ASP A 26 -8.30 14.64 16.32
C ASP A 26 -9.11 15.67 17.13
N GLY A 27 -8.43 16.69 17.64
CA GLY A 27 -9.03 17.82 18.35
C GLY A 27 -8.63 17.95 19.82
N GLU A 28 -9.06 19.04 20.43
CA GLU A 28 -8.94 19.30 21.87
C GLU A 28 -10.31 19.13 22.54
N PHE A 29 -10.31 18.57 23.75
CA PHE A 29 -11.50 18.27 24.53
C PHE A 29 -11.49 19.00 25.87
N CYS A 30 -12.67 19.30 26.41
CA CYS A 30 -12.82 19.98 27.68
C CYS A 30 -13.07 18.98 28.82
N LYS A 31 -12.31 19.13 29.92
CA LYS A 31 -12.62 18.52 31.21
C LYS A 31 -13.72 19.28 31.95
N LYS A 32 -13.79 20.59 31.68
CA LYS A 32 -14.71 21.54 32.31
C LYS A 32 -14.94 22.72 31.38
N CYS A 33 -16.17 23.18 31.33
CA CYS A 33 -16.62 24.33 30.58
C CYS A 33 -16.46 25.61 31.37
N SER A 34 -16.21 26.67 30.63
CA SER A 34 -15.93 27.98 31.18
C SER A 34 -17.20 28.72 31.61
N ASP A 35 -18.34 28.35 31.03
CA ASP A 35 -19.69 28.68 31.46
C ASP A 35 -20.18 27.59 32.42
N THR A 36 -20.65 28.01 33.60
CA THR A 36 -21.10 27.11 34.66
C THR A 36 -22.39 26.36 34.33
N ASN A 37 -23.16 26.85 33.34
CA ASN A 37 -24.40 26.24 32.87
C ASN A 37 -24.18 25.24 31.71
N GLN A 38 -22.93 25.02 31.32
CA GLN A 38 -22.54 24.07 30.29
C GLN A 38 -21.81 22.88 30.92
N ALA A 39 -21.72 21.77 30.20
CA ALA A 39 -20.80 20.70 30.54
C ALA A 39 -20.29 20.00 29.26
N PRO A 40 -19.13 19.32 29.33
CA PRO A 40 -18.59 18.62 28.17
C PRO A 40 -19.47 17.41 27.80
N ILE A 41 -19.96 17.38 26.57
CA ILE A 41 -20.63 16.24 25.95
C ILE A 41 -19.80 15.83 24.74
N ASN A 42 -19.32 14.59 24.72
CA ASN A 42 -18.30 14.12 23.77
C ASN A 42 -17.07 15.06 23.70
N GLY A 43 -16.73 15.66 24.85
CA GLY A 43 -15.58 16.56 25.01
C GLY A 43 -15.79 17.99 24.51
N ALA A 44 -16.92 18.33 23.91
CA ALA A 44 -17.28 19.71 23.56
C ALA A 44 -18.25 20.31 24.58
N CYS A 45 -18.07 21.58 24.92
CA CYS A 45 -18.96 22.27 25.87
C CYS A 45 -20.34 22.51 25.28
N ALA A 46 -21.35 21.84 25.83
CA ALA A 46 -22.73 21.92 25.40
C ALA A 46 -23.61 22.58 26.47
N ALA A 47 -24.55 23.42 26.02
CA ALA A 47 -25.62 23.95 26.87
C ALA A 47 -26.66 22.87 27.16
N ASN A 48 -27.28 22.93 28.35
CA ASN A 48 -28.32 21.99 28.79
C ASN A 48 -27.90 20.51 28.63
N PRO A 49 -26.77 20.08 29.22
CA PRO A 49 -26.24 18.72 29.06
C PRO A 49 -27.24 17.62 29.46
N THR A 50 -28.14 17.91 30.39
CA THR A 50 -29.21 17.01 30.88
C THR A 50 -30.30 16.73 29.85
N ASN A 51 -30.43 17.57 28.80
CA ASN A 51 -31.34 17.29 27.69
C ASN A 51 -30.75 16.26 26.71
N THR A 52 -29.42 16.22 26.61
CA THR A 52 -28.70 15.29 25.74
C THR A 52 -28.45 13.96 26.44
N VAL A 53 -28.15 14.00 27.73
CA VAL A 53 -27.89 12.82 28.56
C VAL A 53 -28.87 12.81 29.73
N THR A 54 -29.91 11.98 29.61
CA THR A 54 -30.94 11.81 30.64
C THR A 54 -30.31 11.42 31.98
N ASP A 55 -30.80 12.03 33.06
CA ASP A 55 -30.32 11.82 34.43
C ASP A 55 -28.84 12.14 34.68
N ALA A 56 -28.17 12.85 33.77
CA ALA A 56 -26.81 13.32 34.02
C ALA A 56 -26.78 14.34 35.16
N THR A 57 -25.81 14.20 36.05
CA THR A 57 -25.55 15.16 37.13
C THR A 57 -24.45 16.09 36.67
N CYS A 58 -24.82 17.27 36.15
CA CYS A 58 -23.88 18.26 35.67
C CYS A 58 -24.11 19.63 36.34
N GLY A 59 -23.02 20.31 36.67
CA GLY A 59 -23.03 21.62 37.29
C GLY A 59 -21.63 22.23 37.36
N SER A 60 -21.55 23.55 37.51
CA SER A 60 -20.28 24.28 37.62
C SER A 60 -19.31 24.01 36.46
N GLY A 61 -19.84 23.78 35.25
CA GLY A 61 -19.03 23.54 34.05
C GLY A 61 -18.70 22.08 33.77
N ALA A 62 -19.06 21.10 34.62
CA ALA A 62 -18.69 19.69 34.43
C ALA A 62 -19.78 18.72 34.90
N CYS A 63 -19.69 17.46 34.50
CA CYS A 63 -20.52 16.37 34.95
C CYS A 63 -19.80 15.51 35.99
N THR A 64 -20.54 15.05 37.00
CA THR A 64 -20.07 14.09 38.01
C THR A 64 -20.75 12.72 37.86
N GLY A 65 -21.75 12.62 36.97
CA GLY A 65 -22.38 11.38 36.58
C GLY A 65 -23.14 11.55 35.27
N CYS A 66 -23.23 10.48 34.48
CA CYS A 66 -23.84 10.49 33.14
C CYS A 66 -25.13 9.66 33.09
N GLY A 67 -25.90 9.73 34.18
CA GLY A 67 -27.16 9.00 34.34
C GLY A 67 -26.96 7.52 34.62
N THR A 68 -28.06 6.78 34.53
CA THR A 68 -28.12 5.32 34.73
C THR A 68 -28.13 4.52 33.42
N GLY A 69 -28.08 5.23 32.29
CA GLY A 69 -28.13 4.65 30.95
C GLY A 69 -26.88 3.83 30.58
N THR A 70 -26.94 3.21 29.40
CA THR A 70 -25.91 2.31 28.88
C THR A 70 -25.19 2.87 27.65
N ASP A 71 -25.42 4.13 27.29
CA ASP A 71 -24.83 4.75 26.09
C ASP A 71 -23.78 5.81 26.42
N TYR A 72 -23.94 6.53 27.52
CA TYR A 72 -23.02 7.57 27.96
C TYR A 72 -22.24 7.15 29.19
N PHE A 73 -20.93 7.38 29.18
CA PHE A 73 -20.07 7.16 30.34
C PHE A 73 -19.36 8.45 30.76
N LEU A 74 -19.07 8.54 32.05
CA LEU A 74 -18.30 9.63 32.62
C LEU A 74 -16.81 9.48 32.30
N PHE A 75 -16.21 10.53 31.78
CA PHE A 75 -14.77 10.61 31.54
C PHE A 75 -14.31 12.07 31.66
N TYR A 76 -13.34 12.32 32.55
CA TYR A 76 -12.83 13.67 32.86
C TYR A 76 -13.89 14.78 32.89
N GLY A 77 -14.91 14.63 33.73
CA GLY A 77 -15.90 15.70 33.91
C GLY A 77 -16.87 15.89 32.75
N GLY A 78 -16.89 14.99 31.76
CA GLY A 78 -17.84 15.01 30.63
C GLY A 78 -18.53 13.66 30.41
N CYS A 79 -19.62 13.70 29.65
CA CYS A 79 -20.36 12.50 29.24
C CYS A 79 -20.08 12.15 27.78
N TYR A 80 -19.57 10.94 27.54
CA TYR A 80 -19.13 10.48 26.22
C TYR A 80 -19.99 9.32 25.75
N ASN A 81 -20.47 9.41 24.51
CA ASN A 81 -21.29 8.38 23.89
C ASN A 81 -20.40 7.24 23.36
N LYS A 82 -20.65 6.01 23.79
CA LYS A 82 -19.88 4.81 23.36
C LYS A 82 -19.95 4.55 21.85
N THR A 83 -20.96 5.06 21.14
CA THR A 83 -21.07 4.92 19.67
C THR A 83 -20.54 6.13 18.91
N GLY A 84 -20.30 7.25 19.60
CA GLY A 84 -19.74 8.47 19.02
C GLY A 84 -18.26 8.35 18.72
N ASP A 85 -17.75 9.24 17.85
CA ASP A 85 -16.39 9.16 17.32
C ASP A 85 -15.29 9.10 18.38
N VAL A 86 -15.51 9.80 19.49
CA VAL A 86 -14.59 9.86 20.63
C VAL A 86 -14.83 8.67 21.57
N GLY A 87 -16.06 8.46 22.03
CA GLY A 87 -16.35 7.46 23.06
C GLY A 87 -16.10 6.03 22.60
N LYS A 88 -16.32 5.73 21.30
CA LYS A 88 -16.02 4.42 20.69
C LYS A 88 -14.53 4.05 20.69
N LYS A 89 -13.63 5.01 20.94
CA LYS A 89 -12.19 4.77 21.09
C LYS A 89 -11.79 4.40 22.51
N LEU A 90 -12.63 4.72 23.49
CA LEU A 90 -12.32 4.55 24.90
C LEU A 90 -13.02 3.34 25.50
N CYS A 91 -14.34 3.21 25.25
CA CYS A 91 -15.21 2.32 26.00
C CYS A 91 -16.06 1.43 25.10
N LYS A 92 -16.12 0.14 25.44
CA LYS A 92 -16.93 -0.88 24.78
C LYS A 92 -18.26 -1.12 25.49
N THR A 93 -18.22 -1.27 26.80
CA THR A 93 -19.41 -1.55 27.64
C THR A 93 -19.59 -0.45 28.67
N VAL A 94 -20.82 0.05 28.75
CA VAL A 94 -21.22 1.08 29.71
C VAL A 94 -22.33 0.54 30.61
N ALA A 95 -22.16 0.71 31.92
CA ALA A 95 -23.18 0.39 32.91
C ALA A 95 -23.27 1.52 33.94
N ALA A 96 -24.49 1.96 34.24
CA ALA A 96 -24.77 3.02 35.22
C ALA A 96 -23.91 4.29 35.01
N GLY A 97 -23.79 4.73 33.75
CA GLY A 97 -23.03 5.94 33.43
C GLY A 97 -21.50 5.80 33.56
N LYS A 98 -20.97 4.58 33.71
CA LYS A 98 -19.52 4.29 33.81
C LYS A 98 -19.07 3.33 32.71
N CYS A 99 -17.80 3.46 32.32
CA CYS A 99 -17.18 2.46 31.47
C CYS A 99 -16.77 1.24 32.29
N THR A 100 -17.26 0.06 31.93
CA THR A 100 -16.91 -1.19 32.61
C THR A 100 -15.96 -2.06 31.80
N ASP A 101 -16.05 -1.98 30.47
CA ASP A 101 -15.11 -2.66 29.57
C ASP A 101 -14.53 -1.65 28.57
N LEU A 102 -13.21 -1.65 28.48
CA LEU A 102 -12.46 -0.81 27.55
C LEU A 102 -12.60 -1.33 26.12
N GLN A 103 -12.46 -0.42 25.16
CA GLN A 103 -12.29 -0.82 23.76
C GLN A 103 -10.91 -1.47 23.55
N ASP A 104 -10.81 -2.34 22.54
CA ASP A 104 -9.53 -2.94 22.15
C ASP A 104 -8.52 -1.84 21.78
N ASN A 105 -7.31 -1.93 22.34
CA ASN A 105 -6.25 -0.92 22.21
C ASN A 105 -6.66 0.49 22.68
N SER A 106 -7.59 0.60 23.63
CA SER A 106 -7.98 1.88 24.23
C SER A 106 -6.76 2.62 24.82
N PRO A 107 -6.69 3.95 24.65
CA PRO A 107 -5.64 4.78 25.27
C PRO A 107 -5.92 5.08 26.76
N ALA A 108 -6.84 4.33 27.37
CA ALA A 108 -7.31 4.52 28.73
C ALA A 108 -7.30 3.20 29.51
N PHE A 109 -7.36 3.32 30.83
CA PHE A 109 -7.51 2.20 31.75
C PHE A 109 -8.49 2.52 32.87
N ILE A 110 -9.05 1.49 33.50
CA ILE A 110 -9.99 1.63 34.61
C ILE A 110 -9.26 1.34 35.92
N LYS A 111 -9.33 2.28 36.86
CA LYS A 111 -8.82 2.12 38.23
C LYS A 111 -9.88 2.59 39.21
N SER A 112 -10.27 1.70 40.13
CA SER A 112 -11.31 1.97 41.13
C SER A 112 -12.61 2.51 40.51
N GLU A 113 -13.08 1.87 39.43
CA GLU A 113 -14.27 2.25 38.64
C GLU A 113 -14.20 3.62 37.94
N VAL A 114 -13.03 4.26 37.93
CA VAL A 114 -12.80 5.54 37.22
C VAL A 114 -11.93 5.29 35.99
N LEU A 115 -12.30 5.91 34.88
CA LEU A 115 -11.59 5.83 33.61
C LEU A 115 -10.53 6.94 33.52
N TYR A 116 -9.27 6.57 33.28
CA TYR A 116 -8.13 7.47 33.15
C TYR A 116 -7.40 7.23 31.83
N LEU A 117 -6.75 8.26 31.28
CA LEU A 117 -5.81 8.06 30.17
C LEU A 117 -4.53 7.37 30.67
N CYS A 118 -3.94 6.52 29.83
CA CYS A 118 -2.64 5.90 30.11
C CYS A 118 -1.53 6.93 30.38
N SER A 119 -1.65 8.12 29.79
CA SER A 119 -0.74 9.25 29.95
C SER A 119 -1.03 10.13 31.18
N ASP A 120 -2.07 9.84 31.97
CA ASP A 120 -2.43 10.63 33.14
C ASP A 120 -1.50 10.33 34.31
N THR A 121 -0.54 11.22 34.54
CA THR A 121 0.46 11.08 35.61
C THR A 121 -0.02 11.64 36.96
N SER A 122 -1.30 11.99 37.09
CA SER A 122 -1.84 12.39 38.39
C SER A 122 -1.68 11.27 39.41
N THR A 123 -1.57 11.65 40.69
CA THR A 123 -1.45 10.69 41.80
C THR A 123 -2.61 9.70 41.85
N ASP A 124 -3.80 10.14 41.45
CA ASP A 124 -5.02 9.33 41.46
C ASP A 124 -5.02 8.30 40.32
N ALA A 125 -4.63 8.73 39.11
CA ALA A 125 -4.53 7.84 37.96
C ALA A 125 -3.35 6.86 38.11
N GLY A 126 -2.13 7.38 38.28
CA GLY A 126 -0.91 6.59 38.31
C GLY A 126 -0.44 6.09 36.93
N GLY A 127 -0.88 6.75 35.86
CA GLY A 127 -0.39 6.52 34.50
C GLY A 127 1.06 6.99 34.32
N LYS A 128 1.58 6.82 33.10
CA LYS A 128 2.97 7.13 32.76
C LYS A 128 3.02 8.15 31.65
N GLU A 129 3.91 9.14 31.80
CA GLU A 129 4.08 10.20 30.81
C GLU A 129 4.34 9.61 29.42
N ASN A 130 3.72 10.21 28.41
CA ASN A 130 3.84 9.81 27.01
C ASN A 130 3.41 8.38 26.68
N CYS A 131 2.67 7.71 27.58
CA CYS A 131 2.09 6.41 27.32
C CYS A 131 0.81 6.51 26.49
N GLY A 132 0.79 5.83 25.34
CA GLY A 132 -0.35 5.80 24.42
C GLY A 132 -1.38 4.75 24.81
N THR A 133 -0.97 3.48 24.92
CA THR A 133 -1.83 2.38 25.39
C THR A 133 -1.17 1.65 26.55
N CYS A 134 -1.98 1.05 27.42
CA CYS A 134 -1.50 0.45 28.65
C CYS A 134 -2.36 -0.73 29.10
N THR A 135 -1.81 -1.55 29.98
CA THR A 135 -2.54 -2.56 30.75
C THR A 135 -2.45 -2.21 32.22
N TYR A 136 -3.59 -2.31 32.92
CA TYR A 136 -3.67 -2.11 34.36
C TYR A 136 -4.28 -3.35 35.02
N GLU A 137 -3.52 -4.00 35.88
CA GLU A 137 -3.97 -5.15 36.65
C GLU A 137 -4.40 -4.70 38.04
N SER A 138 -5.71 -4.74 38.30
CA SER A 138 -6.30 -4.23 39.55
C SER A 138 -5.90 -5.03 40.77
N SER A 139 -5.67 -6.35 40.63
CA SER A 139 -5.30 -7.24 41.74
C SER A 139 -3.89 -6.96 42.29
N SER A 140 -2.97 -6.57 41.41
CA SER A 140 -1.56 -6.29 41.75
C SER A 140 -1.23 -4.80 41.72
N THR A 141 -2.20 -3.94 41.36
CA THR A 141 -2.00 -2.49 41.11
C THR A 141 -0.89 -2.21 40.09
N THR A 142 -0.65 -3.14 39.16
CA THR A 142 0.45 -3.05 38.20
C THR A 142 0.00 -2.30 36.95
N PHE A 143 0.69 -1.21 36.63
CA PHE A 143 0.52 -0.47 35.39
C PHE A 143 1.69 -0.78 34.44
N THR A 144 1.38 -1.16 33.20
CA THR A 144 2.38 -1.39 32.16
C THR A 144 2.02 -0.59 30.92
N CYS A 145 2.94 0.25 30.46
CA CYS A 145 2.80 0.91 29.17
C CYS A 145 3.09 -0.07 28.04
N GLN A 146 2.18 -0.17 27.07
CA GLN A 146 2.28 -1.09 25.94
C GLN A 146 2.78 -0.37 24.69
N THR A 147 2.29 0.84 24.44
CA THR A 147 2.74 1.70 23.33
C THR A 147 2.88 3.14 23.80
N CYS A 148 3.73 3.91 23.13
CA CYS A 148 3.93 5.33 23.43
C CYS A 148 3.12 6.23 22.49
N LEU A 149 2.93 7.49 22.91
CA LEU A 149 2.35 8.52 22.06
C LEU A 149 3.25 8.79 20.82
N PRO A 150 2.68 9.30 19.71
CA PRO A 150 3.48 9.68 18.55
C PRO A 150 4.63 10.61 18.91
N GLY A 151 5.82 10.33 18.37
CA GLY A 151 7.08 11.01 18.69
C GLY A 151 7.86 10.38 19.85
N PHE A 152 7.35 9.29 20.46
CA PHE A 152 7.99 8.60 21.57
C PHE A 152 8.16 7.10 21.29
N GLY A 153 9.20 6.52 21.88
CA GLY A 153 9.51 5.09 21.81
C GLY A 153 9.55 4.44 23.18
N LEU A 154 9.10 3.18 23.27
CA LEU A 154 9.14 2.39 24.50
C LEU A 154 10.52 1.76 24.64
N LEU A 155 11.39 2.36 25.46
CA LEU A 155 12.77 1.86 25.59
C LEU A 155 12.86 0.63 26.50
N ALA A 156 14.05 0.05 26.59
CA ALA A 156 14.33 -1.16 27.37
C ALA A 156 13.94 -1.04 28.86
N ASP A 157 13.94 0.18 29.41
CA ASP A 157 13.51 0.50 30.78
C ASP A 157 11.97 0.62 30.93
N LYS A 158 11.21 0.31 29.88
CA LYS A 158 9.75 0.41 29.80
C LYS A 158 9.22 1.83 29.99
N THR A 159 10.03 2.85 29.67
CA THR A 159 9.61 4.25 29.65
C THR A 159 9.47 4.77 28.23
N CYS A 160 8.53 5.70 28.04
CA CYS A 160 8.31 6.38 26.77
C CYS A 160 9.20 7.62 26.67
N LYS A 161 10.20 7.57 25.79
CA LYS A 161 11.17 8.66 25.58
C LYS A 161 11.05 9.24 24.19
N ALA A 162 11.30 10.54 24.07
CA ALA A 162 11.17 11.26 22.82
C ALA A 162 12.20 10.73 21.80
N CYS A 163 11.75 10.52 20.57
CA CYS A 163 12.64 10.12 19.50
C CYS A 163 13.56 11.28 19.11
N THR A 164 14.85 10.99 18.93
CA THR A 164 15.85 12.01 18.56
C THR A 164 15.84 12.31 17.07
N ILE A 165 15.36 11.39 16.24
CA ILE A 165 15.17 11.60 14.81
C ILE A 165 13.95 12.51 14.58
N GLN A 166 14.18 13.64 13.92
CA GLN A 166 13.12 14.58 13.57
C GLN A 166 12.07 13.90 12.67
N ASN A 167 10.80 14.22 12.91
CA ASN A 167 9.63 13.66 12.19
C ASN A 167 9.47 12.14 12.31
N CYS A 168 10.15 11.52 13.28
CA CYS A 168 9.94 10.13 13.62
C CYS A 168 8.62 9.97 14.41
N LYS A 169 7.75 9.07 13.95
CA LYS A 169 6.50 8.71 14.62
C LYS A 169 6.72 7.81 15.82
N THR A 170 7.60 6.82 15.68
CA THR A 170 7.93 5.86 16.73
C THR A 170 9.39 5.44 16.61
N CYS A 171 10.07 5.32 17.74
CA CYS A 171 11.39 4.72 17.87
C CYS A 171 11.28 3.48 18.79
N ASP A 172 12.20 2.53 18.67
CA ASP A 172 12.21 1.33 19.51
C ASP A 172 13.64 0.94 19.86
N THR A 173 13.84 0.38 21.05
CA THR A 173 15.12 -0.06 21.65
C THR A 173 16.19 1.02 21.85
N ASP A 174 16.21 2.07 21.02
CA ASP A 174 17.09 3.23 21.05
C ASP A 174 16.33 4.45 20.50
N GLU A 175 16.42 5.59 21.20
CA GLU A 175 15.86 6.88 20.79
C GLU A 175 16.43 7.40 19.46
N LYS A 176 17.56 6.84 19.00
CA LYS A 176 18.24 7.15 17.74
C LYS A 176 17.81 6.27 16.58
N THR A 177 16.95 5.29 16.80
CA THR A 177 16.50 4.36 15.76
C THR A 177 15.01 4.56 15.52
N CYS A 178 14.66 5.11 14.35
CA CYS A 178 13.27 5.30 13.99
C CYS A 178 12.68 4.02 13.39
N SER A 179 11.45 3.68 13.77
CA SER A 179 10.71 2.53 13.23
C SER A 179 9.62 2.95 12.23
N ALA A 180 9.10 4.17 12.35
CA ALA A 180 8.14 4.74 11.39
C ALA A 180 8.22 6.27 11.38
N CYS A 181 8.01 6.89 10.21
CA CYS A 181 7.93 8.35 10.07
C CYS A 181 6.50 8.87 10.31
N LEU A 182 6.38 10.17 10.65
CA LEU A 182 5.10 10.86 10.71
C LEU A 182 4.44 10.95 9.31
N PRO A 183 3.12 11.12 9.21
CA PRO A 183 2.46 11.38 7.94
C PRO A 183 3.10 12.54 7.18
N SER A 184 3.14 12.47 5.85
CA SER A 184 3.87 13.41 4.96
C SER A 184 5.39 13.40 5.10
N PHE A 185 5.97 12.44 5.82
CA PHE A 185 7.41 12.19 5.87
C PHE A 185 7.73 10.74 5.51
N GLY A 186 8.79 10.54 4.73
CA GLY A 186 9.25 9.23 4.29
C GLY A 186 10.62 8.88 4.86
N PRO A 187 10.90 7.58 5.06
CA PRO A 187 12.15 7.13 5.65
C PRO A 187 13.33 7.24 4.68
N THR A 188 14.49 7.65 5.18
CA THR A 188 15.78 7.39 4.56
C THR A 188 16.48 6.26 5.29
N TYR A 189 17.21 5.42 4.56
CA TYR A 189 17.83 4.22 5.11
C TYR A 189 19.35 4.28 5.01
N ASN A 190 20.03 3.74 6.02
CA ASN A 190 21.45 3.39 5.89
C ASN A 190 21.66 2.06 5.14
N SER A 191 22.92 1.65 4.99
CA SER A 191 23.30 0.38 4.35
C SER A 191 22.74 -0.88 5.04
N SER A 192 22.30 -0.76 6.29
CA SER A 192 21.69 -1.83 7.09
C SER A 192 20.16 -1.75 7.13
N LEU A 193 19.54 -0.90 6.28
CA LEU A 193 18.09 -0.68 6.19
C LEU A 193 17.45 -0.10 7.47
N ALA A 194 18.23 0.51 8.36
CA ALA A 194 17.70 1.26 9.50
C ALA A 194 17.35 2.69 9.10
N ILE A 195 16.23 3.22 9.60
CA ILE A 195 15.79 4.59 9.29
C ILE A 195 16.72 5.60 9.96
N THR A 196 17.38 6.44 9.16
CA THR A 196 18.30 7.48 9.61
C THR A 196 17.69 8.88 9.67
N SER A 197 16.73 9.18 8.80
CA SER A 197 15.96 10.42 8.82
C SER A 197 14.55 10.18 8.27
N CYS A 198 13.66 11.12 8.59
CA CYS A 198 12.31 11.20 8.04
C CYS A 198 12.17 12.53 7.29
N ASP A 199 12.30 12.47 5.96
CA ASP A 199 12.35 13.63 5.09
C ASP A 199 10.96 13.91 4.49
N SER A 200 10.67 15.18 4.17
CA SER A 200 9.37 15.56 3.63
C SER A 200 9.06 14.84 2.32
N CYS A 201 7.84 14.31 2.22
CA CYS A 201 7.37 13.66 1.02
C CYS A 201 7.23 14.64 -0.16
N PRO A 202 7.17 14.12 -1.41
CA PRO A 202 6.82 14.91 -2.58
C PRO A 202 5.51 15.70 -2.39
N LYS A 203 5.31 16.76 -3.17
CA LYS A 203 4.14 17.64 -3.05
C LYS A 203 2.83 16.83 -3.17
N ASN A 204 1.85 17.18 -2.32
CA ASN A 204 0.52 16.55 -2.23
C ASN A 204 0.52 15.06 -1.84
N CYS A 205 1.65 14.55 -1.40
CA CYS A 205 1.80 13.18 -0.96
C CYS A 205 1.52 13.06 0.55
N THR A 206 0.56 12.21 0.92
CA THR A 206 0.23 11.93 2.33
C THR A 206 1.17 10.89 2.93
N SER A 207 1.69 9.98 2.11
CA SER A 207 2.65 8.94 2.52
C SER A 207 3.63 8.60 1.40
N CYS A 208 4.92 8.47 1.73
CA CYS A 208 5.98 8.20 0.76
C CYS A 208 7.04 7.25 1.32
N THR A 209 7.81 6.62 0.43
CA THR A 209 8.91 5.73 0.80
C THR A 209 10.13 5.93 -0.09
N ASN A 210 11.32 5.56 0.40
CA ASN A 210 12.55 5.66 -0.36
C ASN A 210 12.83 4.35 -1.10
N LEU A 211 12.95 4.42 -2.43
CA LEU A 211 13.23 3.25 -3.28
C LEU A 211 14.68 3.15 -3.75
N GLY A 212 15.58 3.96 -3.19
CA GLY A 212 16.98 4.02 -3.58
C GLY A 212 17.35 5.39 -4.16
N PRO A 213 16.82 5.79 -5.32
CA PRO A 213 17.14 7.08 -5.92
C PRO A 213 16.44 8.27 -5.23
N GLY A 214 15.45 8.01 -4.36
CA GLY A 214 14.77 9.06 -3.60
C GLY A 214 13.41 8.62 -3.05
N LEU A 215 12.74 9.57 -2.39
CA LEU A 215 11.36 9.40 -1.91
C LEU A 215 10.38 9.43 -3.07
N VAL A 216 9.54 8.40 -3.16
CA VAL A 216 8.41 8.31 -4.08
C VAL A 216 7.11 8.27 -3.30
N CYS A 217 6.07 8.86 -3.87
CA CYS A 217 4.77 8.86 -3.26
C CYS A 217 4.08 7.49 -3.37
N THR A 218 3.52 7.03 -2.26
CA THR A 218 2.71 5.80 -2.18
C THR A 218 1.24 6.10 -1.88
N GLU A 219 0.94 7.26 -1.31
CA GLU A 219 -0.42 7.69 -1.01
C GLU A 219 -0.59 9.20 -1.24
N CYS A 220 -1.67 9.56 -1.90
CA CYS A 220 -2.02 10.90 -2.31
C CYS A 220 -3.29 11.39 -1.60
N GLN A 221 -3.59 12.68 -1.75
CA GLN A 221 -4.87 13.23 -1.34
C GLN A 221 -6.03 12.64 -2.17
N THR A 222 -7.26 12.87 -1.70
CA THR A 222 -8.49 12.51 -2.44
C THR A 222 -8.47 13.08 -3.85
N ASP A 223 -8.97 12.31 -4.82
CA ASP A 223 -9.00 12.62 -6.26
C ASP A 223 -7.64 12.64 -6.98
N GLN A 224 -6.57 12.18 -6.31
CA GLN A 224 -5.24 11.99 -6.90
C GLN A 224 -4.80 10.52 -6.86
N ALA A 225 -3.83 10.20 -7.71
CA ALA A 225 -3.23 8.88 -7.81
C ALA A 225 -1.70 8.97 -7.84
N PRO A 226 -0.99 8.02 -7.18
CA PRO A 226 0.46 7.91 -7.29
C PRO A 226 0.86 7.31 -8.63
N ILE A 227 1.34 8.16 -9.55
CA ILE A 227 1.86 7.77 -10.86
C ILE A 227 3.31 8.23 -10.99
N ASP A 228 4.19 7.30 -11.37
CA ASP A 228 5.64 7.51 -11.46
C ASP A 228 6.29 8.09 -10.19
N GLY A 229 5.71 7.76 -9.03
CA GLY A 229 6.19 8.22 -7.72
C GLY A 229 5.76 9.63 -7.34
N THR A 230 4.81 10.23 -8.07
CA THR A 230 4.25 11.56 -7.78
C THR A 230 2.72 11.52 -7.77
N CYS A 231 2.11 12.40 -6.98
CA CYS A 231 0.66 12.59 -7.03
C CYS A 231 0.28 13.39 -8.26
N VAL A 232 -0.53 12.77 -9.12
CA VAL A 232 -1.16 13.42 -10.26
C VAL A 232 -2.67 13.32 -10.13
N ASP A 233 -3.39 14.19 -10.85
CA ASP A 233 -4.85 14.11 -10.92
C ASP A 233 -5.29 12.74 -11.44
N LYS A 234 -6.46 12.29 -10.98
CA LYS A 234 -7.07 11.03 -11.39
C LYS A 234 -6.96 10.78 -12.90
N ASN A 235 -6.32 9.66 -13.24
CA ASN A 235 -6.22 9.17 -14.62
C ASN A 235 -6.67 7.70 -14.70
N ASP A 236 -7.96 7.50 -14.97
CA ASP A 236 -8.58 6.18 -15.13
C ASP A 236 -8.03 5.37 -16.32
N LYS A 237 -7.20 5.99 -17.17
CA LYS A 237 -6.48 5.28 -18.25
C LYS A 237 -5.19 4.64 -17.75
N VAL A 238 -4.67 5.03 -16.60
CA VAL A 238 -3.43 4.48 -16.03
C VAL A 238 -3.67 3.76 -14.72
N CYS A 239 -4.54 4.30 -13.87
CA CYS A 239 -4.76 3.82 -12.51
C CYS A 239 -6.25 3.63 -12.27
N THR A 240 -6.68 2.42 -11.88
CA THR A 240 -8.08 2.15 -11.53
C THR A 240 -8.30 2.37 -10.04
N ASP A 241 -9.37 3.09 -9.70
CA ASP A 241 -9.70 3.54 -8.33
C ASP A 241 -8.60 4.42 -7.73
N SER A 242 -8.80 5.73 -7.82
CA SER A 242 -7.83 6.79 -7.52
C SER A 242 -8.28 7.61 -6.32
N SER A 243 -8.61 6.95 -5.22
CA SER A 243 -8.98 7.58 -3.95
C SER A 243 -7.77 7.79 -3.03
N GLY A 244 -6.65 8.25 -3.62
CA GLY A 244 -5.36 8.44 -2.94
C GLY A 244 -4.33 7.34 -3.25
N THR A 245 -4.75 6.18 -3.71
CA THR A 245 -3.86 5.07 -4.13
C THR A 245 -4.31 4.50 -5.47
N CYS A 246 -3.58 3.53 -6.01
CA CYS A 246 -3.93 2.81 -7.23
C CYS A 246 -4.17 1.32 -6.95
N THR A 247 -5.37 0.84 -7.28
CA THR A 247 -5.72 -0.58 -7.10
C THR A 247 -5.18 -1.45 -8.23
N SER A 248 -5.16 -0.93 -9.46
CA SER A 248 -4.57 -1.63 -10.60
C SER A 248 -4.04 -0.65 -11.66
N CYS A 249 -3.11 -1.14 -12.47
CA CYS A 249 -2.41 -0.34 -13.47
C CYS A 249 -2.76 -0.77 -14.89
N LEU A 250 -3.04 0.22 -15.74
CA LEU A 250 -3.43 0.09 -17.14
C LEU A 250 -2.35 0.69 -18.05
N ASN A 251 -2.57 0.60 -19.36
CA ASN A 251 -1.66 1.14 -20.38
C ASN A 251 -0.19 0.69 -20.24
N GLY A 252 0.04 -0.52 -19.75
CA GLY A 252 1.39 -1.08 -19.61
C GLY A 252 2.20 -0.50 -18.46
N TYR A 253 1.56 0.13 -17.47
CA TYR A 253 2.23 0.52 -16.24
C TYR A 253 2.47 -0.69 -15.33
N VAL A 254 3.55 -0.61 -14.54
CA VAL A 254 3.97 -1.59 -13.55
C VAL A 254 3.35 -1.22 -12.19
N PRO A 255 2.55 -2.10 -11.57
CA PRO A 255 2.05 -1.89 -10.22
C PRO A 255 3.18 -2.08 -9.21
N TYR A 256 3.32 -1.15 -8.28
CA TYR A 256 4.26 -1.25 -7.18
C TYR A 256 3.86 -0.34 -6.02
N LEU A 257 3.76 -0.87 -4.79
CA LEU A 257 3.44 -0.11 -3.57
C LEU A 257 2.24 0.83 -3.74
N GLU A 258 1.13 0.26 -4.22
CA GLU A 258 -0.14 0.97 -4.43
C GLU A 258 -0.06 2.15 -5.41
N GLY A 259 0.98 2.20 -6.26
CA GLY A 259 1.13 3.15 -7.35
C GLY A 259 1.42 2.50 -8.69
N CYS A 260 1.29 3.29 -9.76
CA CYS A 260 1.53 2.87 -11.13
C CYS A 260 2.78 3.53 -11.70
N TYR A 261 3.76 2.73 -12.11
CA TYR A 261 5.04 3.20 -12.61
C TYR A 261 5.19 2.85 -14.07
N SER A 262 5.53 3.84 -14.89
CA SER A 262 5.93 3.61 -16.27
C SER A 262 7.11 2.64 -16.31
N THR A 263 7.23 1.92 -17.42
CA THR A 263 8.28 0.89 -17.60
C THR A 263 9.69 1.44 -17.37
N PHE A 264 9.92 2.70 -17.77
CA PHE A 264 11.19 3.40 -17.57
C PHE A 264 11.42 3.76 -16.11
N LYS A 265 10.41 4.33 -15.44
CA LYS A 265 10.54 4.71 -14.03
C LYS A 265 10.70 3.48 -13.14
N ALA A 266 9.96 2.40 -13.39
CA ALA A 266 10.13 1.13 -12.67
C ALA A 266 11.56 0.57 -12.80
N ALA A 267 12.19 0.72 -13.97
CA ALA A 267 13.58 0.33 -14.17
C ALA A 267 14.56 1.28 -13.46
N GLU A 268 14.33 2.60 -13.55
CA GLU A 268 15.14 3.63 -12.88
C GLU A 268 15.13 3.49 -11.36
N LEU A 269 13.96 3.19 -10.79
CA LEU A 269 13.78 2.96 -9.35
C LEU A 269 14.33 1.60 -8.89
N GLY A 270 14.85 0.78 -9.80
CA GLY A 270 15.31 -0.57 -9.48
C GLY A 270 14.21 -1.50 -8.99
N VAL A 271 12.94 -1.19 -9.30
CA VAL A 271 11.78 -2.04 -8.99
C VAL A 271 11.82 -3.28 -9.88
N CYS A 272 11.97 -3.08 -11.19
CA CYS A 272 12.11 -4.15 -12.16
C CYS A 272 12.93 -3.69 -13.36
N ALA A 273 14.02 -4.39 -13.67
CA ALA A 273 14.83 -4.08 -14.84
C ALA A 273 13.99 -4.17 -16.13
N LYS A 274 14.25 -3.28 -17.10
CA LYS A 274 13.39 -3.11 -18.28
C LYS A 274 13.27 -4.40 -19.11
N GLU A 275 14.35 -5.14 -19.25
CA GLU A 275 14.42 -6.42 -19.95
C GLU A 275 13.73 -7.58 -19.20
N LYS A 276 13.34 -7.35 -17.95
CA LYS A 276 12.63 -8.31 -17.09
C LYS A 276 11.14 -7.97 -16.97
N GLN A 277 10.70 -6.88 -17.58
CA GLN A 277 9.31 -6.47 -17.62
C GLN A 277 8.58 -7.15 -18.79
N PHE A 278 7.36 -7.63 -18.56
CA PHE A 278 6.51 -8.22 -19.62
C PHE A 278 5.03 -7.91 -19.38
N LEU A 279 4.23 -7.95 -20.45
CA LEU A 279 2.80 -7.68 -20.39
C LEU A 279 2.01 -8.94 -20.03
N VAL A 280 1.05 -8.77 -19.13
CA VAL A 280 -0.02 -9.73 -18.87
C VAL A 280 -1.33 -8.96 -19.00
N GLY A 281 -2.09 -9.27 -20.06
CA GLY A 281 -3.18 -8.39 -20.50
C GLY A 281 -2.67 -6.98 -20.81
N ASN A 282 -3.14 -5.98 -20.06
CA ASN A 282 -2.76 -4.56 -20.22
C ASN A 282 -1.81 -4.06 -19.12
N THR A 283 -1.38 -4.93 -18.20
CA THR A 283 -0.52 -4.56 -17.07
C THR A 283 0.88 -5.11 -17.30
N THR A 284 1.90 -4.29 -17.02
CA THR A 284 3.29 -4.75 -17.07
C THR A 284 3.67 -5.31 -15.72
N VAL A 285 4.30 -6.49 -15.71
CA VAL A 285 4.71 -7.19 -14.48
C VAL A 285 6.18 -7.56 -14.56
N CYS A 286 6.76 -7.88 -13.40
CA CYS A 286 8.16 -8.24 -13.31
C CYS A 286 8.37 -9.77 -13.34
N SER A 287 9.31 -10.24 -14.17
CA SER A 287 9.74 -11.65 -14.18
C SER A 287 10.87 -11.94 -13.18
N GLU A 288 11.64 -10.92 -12.84
CA GLU A 288 12.80 -11.05 -11.98
C GLU A 288 13.08 -9.73 -11.24
N CYS A 289 13.01 -9.79 -9.91
CA CYS A 289 13.24 -8.66 -9.02
C CYS A 289 14.73 -8.55 -8.66
N LYS A 290 15.11 -7.46 -7.99
CA LYS A 290 16.45 -7.33 -7.40
C LYS A 290 16.72 -8.44 -6.35
N PRO A 291 17.98 -8.83 -6.10
CA PRO A 291 18.32 -9.85 -5.10
C PRO A 291 17.66 -9.61 -3.74
N GLY A 292 17.08 -10.66 -3.18
CA GLY A 292 16.34 -10.62 -1.91
C GLY A 292 14.86 -10.26 -2.07
N PHE A 293 14.35 -10.19 -3.30
CA PHE A 293 12.93 -9.94 -3.61
C PHE A 293 12.43 -10.93 -4.65
N VAL A 294 11.15 -11.28 -4.61
CA VAL A 294 10.52 -12.16 -5.62
C VAL A 294 9.18 -11.59 -6.11
N PRO A 295 8.77 -11.85 -7.37
CA PRO A 295 7.51 -11.35 -7.89
C PRO A 295 6.30 -12.12 -7.34
N ILE A 296 5.39 -11.44 -6.65
CA ILE A 296 4.08 -11.96 -6.21
C ILE A 296 2.99 -11.02 -6.72
N ASN A 297 2.05 -11.54 -7.51
CA ASN A 297 1.03 -10.75 -8.21
C ASN A 297 1.59 -9.57 -9.05
N GLY A 298 2.83 -9.68 -9.52
CA GLY A 298 3.51 -8.65 -10.30
C GLY A 298 4.32 -7.64 -9.47
N GLU A 299 4.15 -7.61 -8.14
CA GLU A 299 4.96 -6.79 -7.24
C GLU A 299 6.20 -7.53 -6.73
N CYS A 300 7.31 -6.81 -6.55
CA CYS A 300 8.51 -7.36 -5.94
C CYS A 300 8.43 -7.30 -4.41
N LEU A 301 8.20 -8.45 -3.77
CA LEU A 301 8.09 -8.58 -2.31
C LEU A 301 9.40 -9.05 -1.70
N LEU A 302 9.74 -8.49 -0.52
CA LEU A 302 10.95 -8.82 0.23
C LEU A 302 10.95 -10.27 0.73
N VAL A 303 12.08 -10.95 0.56
CA VAL A 303 12.40 -12.24 1.17
C VAL A 303 13.22 -11.95 2.44
N ALA A 304 12.57 -11.86 3.60
CA ALA A 304 13.31 -11.73 4.86
C ALA A 304 14.00 -13.06 5.18
N SER A 305 15.30 -13.03 5.48
CA SER A 305 16.12 -14.22 5.72
C SER A 305 15.83 -14.96 7.03
N THR A 306 14.97 -14.41 7.90
CA THR A 306 14.79 -14.90 9.29
C THR A 306 13.34 -14.98 9.78
N ASN A 307 12.33 -14.62 8.98
CA ASN A 307 10.91 -14.72 9.34
C ASN A 307 10.04 -15.14 8.15
N VAL A 308 8.94 -15.86 8.43
CA VAL A 308 7.94 -16.28 7.46
C VAL A 308 7.24 -15.04 6.86
N THR A 309 7.78 -14.51 5.77
CA THR A 309 7.14 -13.44 4.99
C THR A 309 6.01 -14.00 4.14
N ARG A 310 5.07 -13.14 3.71
CA ARG A 310 4.03 -13.49 2.75
C ARG A 310 4.61 -14.08 1.46
N ALA A 311 5.79 -13.61 1.04
CA ALA A 311 6.53 -14.16 -0.10
C ALA A 311 6.98 -15.62 0.14
N THR A 312 7.62 -15.92 1.28
CA THR A 312 8.11 -17.28 1.60
C THR A 312 6.99 -18.32 1.81
N GLN A 313 5.75 -17.87 2.06
CA GLN A 313 4.59 -18.77 2.16
C GLN A 313 4.00 -19.15 0.81
N ILE A 314 4.27 -18.36 -0.23
CA ILE A 314 3.67 -18.50 -1.56
C ILE A 314 4.68 -19.04 -2.58
N CYS A 315 5.96 -18.69 -2.42
CA CYS A 315 6.99 -18.87 -3.42
C CYS A 315 8.17 -19.68 -2.88
N GLN A 316 8.63 -20.64 -3.68
CA GLN A 316 9.78 -21.49 -3.42
C GLN A 316 10.75 -21.46 -4.60
N LYS A 317 11.97 -21.95 -4.38
CA LYS A 317 12.92 -22.22 -5.47
C LYS A 317 12.45 -23.39 -6.34
N GLU A 318 13.10 -23.57 -7.49
CA GLU A 318 12.74 -24.62 -8.46
C GLU A 318 12.86 -26.03 -7.87
N ASP A 319 13.84 -26.24 -6.99
CA ASP A 319 14.03 -27.50 -6.27
C ASP A 319 13.04 -27.72 -5.11
N GLY A 320 12.20 -26.72 -4.80
CA GLY A 320 11.25 -26.74 -3.68
C GLY A 320 11.85 -26.27 -2.35
N SER A 321 13.11 -25.85 -2.32
CA SER A 321 13.71 -25.27 -1.12
C SER A 321 13.22 -23.84 -0.86
N ALA A 322 13.41 -23.38 0.37
CA ALA A 322 13.03 -22.02 0.78
C ALA A 322 13.85 -20.96 0.03
N LEU A 323 13.24 -19.79 -0.16
CA LEU A 323 13.92 -18.61 -0.70
C LEU A 323 15.00 -18.11 0.25
N ASP A 324 16.01 -17.42 -0.29
CA ASP A 324 17.04 -16.76 0.49
C ASP A 324 17.33 -15.35 -0.04
N ALA A 325 18.32 -14.66 0.55
CA ALA A 325 18.66 -13.28 0.21
C ALA A 325 19.22 -13.11 -1.23
N SER A 326 19.55 -14.21 -1.93
CA SER A 326 19.95 -14.18 -3.34
C SER A 326 18.80 -14.44 -4.30
N SER A 327 17.64 -14.89 -3.80
CA SER A 327 16.46 -15.13 -4.64
C SER A 327 16.00 -13.85 -5.33
N THR A 328 15.77 -13.94 -6.64
CA THR A 328 15.24 -12.86 -7.50
C THR A 328 13.90 -13.22 -8.13
N ARG A 329 13.52 -14.50 -8.10
CA ARG A 329 12.31 -15.05 -8.70
C ARG A 329 11.83 -16.30 -7.99
N CYS A 330 10.60 -16.68 -8.30
CA CYS A 330 9.96 -17.94 -7.92
C CYS A 330 10.28 -19.05 -8.92
N GLY A 331 10.53 -20.24 -8.39
CA GLY A 331 10.61 -21.47 -9.17
C GLY A 331 9.36 -22.34 -9.03
N LYS A 332 8.68 -22.26 -7.87
CA LYS A 332 7.41 -22.94 -7.61
C LYS A 332 6.49 -22.03 -6.80
N CYS A 333 5.20 -22.19 -7.04
CA CYS A 333 4.15 -21.49 -6.31
C CYS A 333 3.35 -22.49 -5.50
N GLN A 334 2.96 -22.08 -4.31
CA GLN A 334 2.12 -22.85 -3.41
C GLN A 334 1.04 -21.98 -2.82
N ASP A 335 0.03 -22.65 -2.27
CA ASP A 335 -1.05 -22.01 -1.55
C ASP A 335 -0.67 -21.71 -0.11
N VAL A 336 -1.28 -20.66 0.45
CA VAL A 336 -0.99 -20.21 1.80
C VAL A 336 -1.57 -21.20 2.80
N THR A 337 -0.73 -21.78 3.65
CA THR A 337 -1.13 -22.79 4.64
C THR A 337 -2.22 -22.24 5.56
N GLY A 338 -3.35 -22.95 5.67
CA GLY A 338 -4.50 -22.53 6.47
C GLY A 338 -5.51 -21.63 5.75
N ALA A 339 -5.23 -21.21 4.51
CA ALA A 339 -6.21 -20.54 3.65
C ALA A 339 -6.93 -21.58 2.78
N SER A 340 -8.27 -21.60 2.85
CA SER A 340 -9.04 -22.68 2.25
C SER A 340 -9.08 -22.68 0.71
N THR A 341 -8.62 -21.62 0.03
CA THR A 341 -8.73 -21.45 -1.44
C THR A 341 -7.78 -20.39 -2.05
N THR A 342 -6.50 -20.31 -1.68
CA THR A 342 -5.59 -19.54 -2.56
C THR A 342 -5.42 -20.32 -3.86
N LYS A 343 -5.26 -19.62 -5.00
CA LYS A 343 -5.16 -20.22 -6.34
C LYS A 343 -3.93 -19.66 -7.03
N PHE A 344 -2.76 -19.83 -6.41
CA PHE A 344 -1.52 -19.31 -6.98
C PHE A 344 -1.03 -20.18 -8.15
N PHE A 345 -0.47 -19.53 -9.17
CA PHE A 345 0.19 -20.18 -10.28
C PHE A 345 1.49 -19.47 -10.66
N LEU A 346 2.42 -20.24 -11.22
CA LEU A 346 3.69 -19.75 -11.73
C LEU A 346 3.54 -19.15 -13.12
N LEU A 347 4.08 -17.95 -13.32
CA LEU A 347 4.19 -17.29 -14.61
C LEU A 347 5.52 -16.52 -14.68
N ASN A 348 6.42 -16.91 -15.60
CA ASN A 348 7.72 -16.27 -15.83
C ASN A 348 8.48 -15.88 -14.56
N GLY A 349 8.59 -16.81 -13.60
CA GLY A 349 9.34 -16.56 -12.37
C GLY A 349 8.58 -15.78 -11.29
N GLY A 350 7.29 -15.51 -11.44
CA GLY A 350 6.44 -14.93 -10.40
C GLY A 350 5.26 -15.83 -10.01
N CYS A 351 4.74 -15.64 -8.81
CA CYS A 351 3.52 -16.31 -8.34
C CYS A 351 2.31 -15.38 -8.36
N TYR A 352 1.28 -15.74 -9.11
CA TYR A 352 0.10 -14.92 -9.34
C TYR A 352 -1.15 -15.64 -8.85
N ASN A 353 -2.05 -14.93 -8.17
CA ASN A 353 -3.30 -15.48 -7.68
C ASN A 353 -4.39 -15.31 -8.74
N ALA A 354 -5.05 -16.39 -9.16
CA ALA A 354 -6.10 -16.34 -10.18
C ALA A 354 -7.33 -15.49 -9.80
N SER A 355 -7.42 -15.03 -8.54
CA SER A 355 -8.47 -14.13 -8.05
C SER A 355 -8.07 -12.65 -8.01
N THR A 356 -6.78 -12.31 -8.19
CA THR A 356 -6.34 -10.90 -8.28
C THR A 356 -6.42 -10.40 -9.71
N GLU A 357 -6.49 -9.09 -9.92
CA GLU A 357 -6.68 -8.49 -11.25
C GLU A 357 -5.64 -8.98 -12.27
N VAL A 358 -4.36 -8.90 -11.90
CA VAL A 358 -3.25 -9.38 -12.73
C VAL A 358 -3.34 -10.89 -12.96
N GLY A 359 -3.55 -11.69 -11.90
CA GLY A 359 -3.58 -13.14 -12.05
C GLY A 359 -4.79 -13.64 -12.86
N LYS A 360 -5.97 -13.04 -12.66
CA LYS A 360 -7.20 -13.32 -13.42
C LYS A 360 -7.07 -12.93 -14.89
N SER A 361 -6.29 -11.88 -15.19
CA SER A 361 -5.99 -11.49 -16.57
C SER A 361 -5.16 -12.54 -17.32
N ALA A 362 -4.36 -13.36 -16.62
CA ALA A 362 -3.63 -14.49 -17.18
C ALA A 362 -4.38 -15.82 -17.11
N CYS A 363 -4.97 -16.14 -15.96
CA CYS A 363 -5.44 -17.47 -15.61
C CYS A 363 -6.81 -17.41 -14.92
N THR A 364 -7.77 -18.19 -15.42
CA THR A 364 -9.12 -18.28 -14.83
C THR A 364 -9.21 -19.37 -13.76
N THR A 365 -8.40 -20.43 -13.88
CA THR A 365 -8.34 -21.52 -12.90
C THR A 365 -6.91 -21.97 -12.70
N ALA A 366 -6.45 -21.98 -11.45
CA ALA A 366 -5.15 -22.47 -11.04
C ALA A 366 -5.29 -23.57 -9.97
N SER A 367 -4.35 -24.51 -9.97
CA SER A 367 -4.26 -25.60 -9.02
C SER A 367 -2.81 -26.05 -8.89
N ASN A 368 -2.37 -26.36 -7.66
CA ASN A 368 -1.03 -26.87 -7.36
C ASN A 368 0.11 -26.00 -7.93
N GLY A 369 -0.02 -24.67 -7.87
CA GLY A 369 1.01 -23.76 -8.38
C GLY A 369 1.03 -23.62 -9.90
N VAL A 370 0.05 -24.16 -10.62
CA VAL A 370 0.00 -24.17 -12.09
C VAL A 370 -1.34 -23.64 -12.59
N CYS A 371 -1.32 -22.91 -13.70
CA CYS A 371 -2.54 -22.51 -14.39
C CYS A 371 -3.11 -23.69 -15.16
N THR A 372 -4.36 -24.07 -14.87
CA THR A 372 -5.06 -25.16 -15.55
C THR A 372 -6.06 -24.66 -16.60
N ALA A 373 -6.49 -23.40 -16.51
CA ALA A 373 -7.30 -22.74 -17.53
C ALA A 373 -6.83 -21.30 -17.74
N VAL A 374 -6.31 -21.01 -18.94
CA VAL A 374 -5.84 -19.67 -19.33
C VAL A 374 -7.02 -18.77 -19.64
N ASN A 375 -6.88 -17.48 -19.35
CA ASN A 375 -7.77 -16.48 -19.90
C ASN A 375 -7.47 -16.29 -21.39
N THR A 376 -8.44 -16.50 -22.26
CA THR A 376 -8.25 -16.52 -23.72
C THR A 376 -7.88 -15.15 -24.31
N THR A 377 -8.05 -14.06 -23.56
CA THR A 377 -7.66 -12.69 -23.97
C THR A 377 -6.33 -12.23 -23.35
N SER A 378 -5.64 -13.10 -22.61
CA SER A 378 -4.44 -12.77 -21.85
C SER A 378 -3.19 -12.52 -22.70
N GLY A 379 -3.19 -12.96 -23.96
CA GLY A 379 -1.98 -13.07 -24.77
C GLY A 379 -1.08 -14.22 -24.35
N LEU A 380 -1.60 -15.18 -23.58
CA LEU A 380 -0.92 -16.40 -23.16
C LEU A 380 -1.65 -17.65 -23.67
N TYR A 381 -0.92 -18.76 -23.74
CA TYR A 381 -1.47 -20.10 -23.97
C TYR A 381 -0.72 -21.13 -23.10
N LEU A 382 -1.31 -22.32 -22.93
CA LEU A 382 -0.64 -23.43 -22.25
C LEU A 382 0.12 -24.29 -23.26
N ASP A 383 1.40 -24.52 -22.98
CA ASP A 383 2.25 -25.51 -23.63
C ASP A 383 2.76 -26.48 -22.58
N ASN A 384 2.28 -27.72 -22.58
CA ASN A 384 2.63 -28.74 -21.58
C ASN A 384 2.54 -28.22 -20.11
N ASN A 385 1.41 -27.61 -19.76
CA ASN A 385 1.16 -26.99 -18.45
C ASN A 385 2.03 -25.77 -18.10
N VAL A 386 2.82 -25.25 -19.03
CA VAL A 386 3.59 -24.01 -18.89
C VAL A 386 2.88 -22.87 -19.62
N LEU A 387 2.72 -21.72 -18.96
CA LEU A 387 2.20 -20.51 -19.61
C LEU A 387 3.25 -19.89 -20.52
N VAL A 388 2.91 -19.70 -21.79
CA VAL A 388 3.77 -19.12 -22.81
C VAL A 388 3.05 -17.96 -23.49
N SER A 389 3.79 -16.90 -23.83
CA SER A 389 3.22 -15.76 -24.55
C SER A 389 2.92 -16.09 -26.02
N CYS A 390 1.74 -15.69 -26.50
CA CYS A 390 1.37 -15.74 -27.92
C CYS A 390 2.39 -14.99 -28.80
N SER A 391 2.90 -13.87 -28.30
CA SER A 391 3.87 -13.03 -29.00
C SER A 391 5.22 -13.70 -29.25
N SER A 392 5.55 -14.76 -28.49
CA SER A 392 6.77 -15.56 -28.70
C SER A 392 6.72 -16.38 -29.99
N LYS A 393 5.53 -16.67 -30.52
CA LYS A 393 5.33 -17.40 -31.79
C LYS A 393 4.85 -16.49 -32.91
N VAL A 394 3.96 -15.54 -32.59
CA VAL A 394 3.40 -14.59 -33.55
C VAL A 394 3.63 -13.16 -33.02
N PRO A 395 4.63 -12.42 -33.53
CA PRO A 395 4.93 -11.07 -33.04
C PRO A 395 3.71 -10.14 -33.03
N GLY A 396 3.50 -9.42 -31.92
CA GLY A 396 2.39 -8.48 -31.76
C GLY A 396 1.03 -9.13 -31.44
N CYS A 397 0.99 -10.45 -31.29
CA CYS A 397 -0.24 -11.17 -30.97
C CYS A 397 -0.60 -11.07 -29.48
N GLY A 398 -1.82 -10.62 -29.20
CA GLY A 398 -2.36 -10.39 -27.86
C GLY A 398 -3.45 -11.36 -27.42
N ALA A 399 -3.95 -12.19 -28.32
CA ALA A 399 -4.76 -13.36 -27.99
C ALA A 399 -4.52 -14.42 -29.05
N CYS A 400 -4.44 -15.69 -28.64
CA CYS A 400 -4.19 -16.78 -29.56
C CYS A 400 -4.89 -18.06 -29.13
N THR A 401 -5.09 -18.95 -30.10
CA THR A 401 -5.43 -20.35 -29.85
C THR A 401 -4.20 -21.20 -30.11
N SER A 402 -4.04 -22.27 -29.32
CA SER A 402 -2.98 -23.26 -29.50
C SER A 402 -3.60 -24.62 -29.75
N SER A 403 -3.21 -25.24 -30.86
CA SER A 403 -3.65 -26.57 -31.26
C SER A 403 -2.43 -27.36 -31.69
N SER A 404 -2.08 -28.43 -30.96
CA SER A 404 -0.94 -29.31 -31.30
C SER A 404 0.38 -28.56 -31.58
N GLY A 405 0.68 -27.51 -30.80
CA GLY A 405 1.90 -26.70 -30.94
C GLY A 405 1.84 -25.59 -32.00
N ALA A 406 0.81 -25.55 -32.84
CA ALA A 406 0.53 -24.44 -33.73
C ALA A 406 -0.22 -23.33 -32.98
N VAL A 407 0.32 -22.11 -33.01
CA VAL A 407 -0.28 -20.94 -32.37
C VAL A 407 -0.88 -20.03 -33.44
N THR A 408 -2.19 -19.82 -33.38
CA THR A 408 -2.92 -18.95 -34.31
C THR A 408 -3.35 -17.69 -33.58
N CYS A 409 -2.96 -16.53 -34.10
CA CYS A 409 -3.38 -15.26 -33.52
C CYS A 409 -4.87 -15.00 -33.77
N THR A 410 -5.58 -14.55 -32.74
CA THR A 410 -7.00 -14.18 -32.82
C THR A 410 -7.22 -12.69 -32.64
N SER A 411 -6.34 -12.00 -31.91
CA SER A 411 -6.34 -10.53 -31.85
C SER A 411 -4.94 -9.97 -31.57
N CYS A 412 -4.72 -8.74 -32.02
CA CYS A 412 -3.48 -8.00 -31.73
C CYS A 412 -3.44 -7.55 -30.27
N GLY A 413 -2.22 -7.50 -29.72
CA GLY A 413 -1.98 -7.10 -28.34
C GLY A 413 -1.90 -5.60 -28.16
N PHE A 414 -1.75 -5.21 -26.89
CA PHE A 414 -1.50 -3.83 -26.50
C PHE A 414 -0.34 -3.23 -27.29
N GLY A 415 -0.53 -2.03 -27.86
CA GLY A 415 0.46 -1.39 -28.72
C GLY A 415 0.45 -1.84 -30.19
N TYR A 416 -0.49 -2.70 -30.61
CA TYR A 416 -0.60 -3.20 -31.98
C TYR A 416 -2.01 -3.03 -32.54
N TYR A 417 -2.12 -2.78 -33.84
CA TYR A 417 -3.39 -2.79 -34.58
C TYR A 417 -3.40 -3.93 -35.60
N ASN A 418 -4.60 -4.40 -35.95
CA ASN A 418 -4.77 -5.36 -37.04
C ASN A 418 -4.77 -4.62 -38.39
N ALA A 419 -3.71 -4.80 -39.18
CA ALA A 419 -3.58 -4.24 -40.52
C ALA A 419 -4.43 -5.01 -41.56
N ASN A 420 -4.91 -6.21 -41.22
CA ASN A 420 -5.76 -6.99 -42.09
C ASN A 420 -7.21 -6.49 -42.02
N THR A 421 -7.73 -5.96 -43.12
CA THR A 421 -9.11 -5.46 -43.20
C THR A 421 -10.13 -6.57 -43.43
N ASN A 422 -9.70 -7.81 -43.69
CA ASN A 422 -10.60 -8.95 -43.83
C ASN A 422 -10.85 -9.60 -42.46
N ALA A 423 -12.07 -9.48 -41.96
CA ALA A 423 -12.48 -10.01 -40.66
C ALA A 423 -12.38 -11.54 -40.51
N SER A 424 -12.30 -12.28 -41.62
CA SER A 424 -12.17 -13.75 -41.62
C SER A 424 -10.73 -14.25 -41.75
N ALA A 425 -9.75 -13.35 -41.90
CA ALA A 425 -8.35 -13.70 -42.03
C ALA A 425 -7.60 -13.54 -40.70
N THR A 426 -6.48 -14.24 -40.55
CA THR A 426 -5.60 -14.11 -39.38
C THR A 426 -5.14 -12.65 -39.22
N PRO A 427 -5.12 -12.10 -37.99
CA PRO A 427 -4.65 -10.74 -37.75
C PRO A 427 -3.22 -10.51 -38.26
N ASP A 428 -2.99 -9.38 -38.94
CA ASP A 428 -1.65 -8.89 -39.26
C ASP A 428 -1.30 -7.76 -38.28
N CYS A 429 -0.65 -8.12 -37.17
CA CYS A 429 -0.39 -7.18 -36.09
C CYS A 429 0.80 -6.29 -36.38
N LYS A 430 0.54 -4.99 -36.54
CA LYS A 430 1.57 -3.96 -36.73
C LYS A 430 1.62 -3.04 -35.52
N ALA A 431 2.83 -2.66 -35.11
CA ALA A 431 3.02 -1.82 -33.94
C ALA A 431 2.48 -0.41 -34.18
N CYS A 432 1.79 0.16 -33.19
CA CYS A 432 1.29 1.54 -33.24
C CYS A 432 2.40 2.59 -33.23
N SER A 433 3.59 2.21 -32.76
CA SER A 433 4.78 3.07 -32.73
C SER A 433 5.27 3.50 -34.12
N ILE A 434 4.78 2.89 -35.20
CA ILE A 434 5.08 3.32 -36.58
C ILE A 434 4.52 4.71 -36.90
N TYR A 435 3.43 5.12 -36.27
CA TYR A 435 2.80 6.43 -36.51
C TYR A 435 3.43 7.52 -35.66
N HIS A 436 3.75 7.21 -34.41
CA HIS A 436 4.40 8.13 -33.49
C HIS A 436 5.09 7.37 -32.35
N SER A 437 6.24 7.87 -31.89
CA SER A 437 6.91 7.32 -30.70
C SER A 437 6.02 7.47 -29.46
N GLY A 438 5.85 6.40 -28.68
CA GLY A 438 4.98 6.42 -27.50
C GLY A 438 3.50 6.24 -27.80
N CYS A 439 3.13 5.89 -29.03
CA CYS A 439 1.77 5.51 -29.37
C CYS A 439 1.46 4.07 -28.90
N THR A 440 0.40 3.90 -28.11
CA THR A 440 -0.04 2.60 -27.56
C THR A 440 -1.38 2.14 -28.11
N GLY A 441 -2.20 3.06 -28.64
CA GLY A 441 -3.43 2.77 -29.36
C GLY A 441 -3.44 3.50 -30.70
N CYS A 442 -3.86 2.81 -31.76
CA CYS A 442 -3.86 3.37 -33.10
C CYS A 442 -4.89 2.69 -34.01
N THR A 443 -5.24 3.37 -35.10
CA THR A 443 -5.96 2.81 -36.24
C THR A 443 -4.97 2.37 -37.33
N THR A 444 -5.48 1.92 -38.47
CA THR A 444 -4.69 1.64 -39.68
C THR A 444 -4.04 2.87 -40.32
N THR A 445 -4.27 4.08 -39.79
CA THR A 445 -3.75 5.33 -40.39
C THR A 445 -3.21 6.35 -39.39
N ALA A 446 -3.56 6.25 -38.10
CA ALA A 446 -3.21 7.28 -37.13
C ALA A 446 -3.08 6.74 -35.71
N CYS A 447 -2.24 7.40 -34.91
CA CYS A 447 -2.21 7.22 -33.46
C CYS A 447 -3.48 7.80 -32.82
N THR A 448 -4.03 7.10 -31.83
CA THR A 448 -5.20 7.55 -31.07
C THR A 448 -4.90 7.77 -29.60
N THR A 449 -4.01 6.95 -29.04
CA THR A 449 -3.71 6.93 -27.60
C THR A 449 -2.22 6.88 -27.36
N CYS A 450 -1.76 7.73 -26.45
CA CYS A 450 -0.37 7.81 -26.03
C CYS A 450 -0.10 6.92 -24.81
N TRP A 451 1.19 6.71 -24.53
CA TRP A 451 1.66 5.81 -23.48
C TRP A 451 1.18 6.17 -22.07
N ASP A 452 0.95 7.45 -21.80
CA ASP A 452 0.39 7.96 -20.53
C ASP A 452 -1.15 7.90 -20.47
N GLY A 453 -1.78 7.31 -21.49
CA GLY A 453 -3.22 7.21 -21.64
C GLY A 453 -3.91 8.46 -22.21
N SER A 454 -3.14 9.53 -22.51
CA SER A 454 -3.70 10.73 -23.14
C SER A 454 -4.13 10.48 -24.58
N SER A 455 -5.07 11.29 -25.07
CA SER A 455 -5.49 11.27 -26.47
C SER A 455 -4.43 11.90 -27.37
N PHE A 456 -4.19 11.31 -28.53
CA PHE A 456 -3.22 11.84 -29.47
C PHE A 456 -3.69 13.17 -30.09
N ASN A 457 -2.91 14.23 -29.89
CA ASN A 457 -3.14 15.56 -30.48
C ASN A 457 -1.91 16.03 -31.28
N GLY A 458 -1.44 15.19 -32.19
CA GLY A 458 -0.28 15.46 -33.07
C GLY A 458 1.07 15.08 -32.48
N THR A 459 1.21 14.96 -31.15
CA THR A 459 2.43 14.46 -30.49
C THR A 459 2.08 13.79 -29.17
N CYS A 460 2.74 12.68 -28.86
CA CYS A 460 2.66 12.07 -27.53
C CYS A 460 3.67 12.70 -26.55
N PRO A 461 3.33 12.80 -25.26
CA PRO A 461 4.26 13.28 -24.23
C PRO A 461 5.56 12.48 -24.23
N SER A 462 6.67 13.15 -23.93
CA SER A 462 7.96 12.44 -23.79
C SER A 462 7.89 11.49 -22.59
N PRO A 463 8.30 10.21 -22.74
CA PRO A 463 8.42 9.32 -21.59
C PRO A 463 9.41 9.91 -20.58
N PRO A 464 9.20 9.69 -19.26
CA PRO A 464 10.13 10.14 -18.23
C PRO A 464 11.49 9.48 -18.50
N SER A 465 12.45 10.27 -18.97
CA SER A 465 13.78 9.81 -19.31
C SER A 465 14.70 9.89 -18.10
N SER A 466 15.29 8.77 -17.70
CA SER A 466 16.56 8.78 -17.01
C SER A 466 17.68 9.03 -18.03
N SER A 467 18.54 9.98 -17.72
CA SER A 467 19.72 10.35 -18.50
C SER A 467 20.70 9.16 -18.62
N SER A 468 20.79 8.54 -19.79
CA SER A 468 22.04 8.12 -20.46
C SER A 468 21.77 7.24 -21.68
N SER A 469 22.45 7.57 -22.79
CA SER A 469 22.65 6.79 -24.03
C SER A 469 21.40 6.31 -24.78
N GLY A 470 21.20 6.92 -25.95
CA GLY A 470 20.07 6.68 -26.82
C GLY A 470 19.97 5.25 -27.33
N LEU A 471 18.81 4.65 -27.07
CA LEU A 471 18.10 3.74 -27.97
C LEU A 471 16.61 3.95 -27.69
N SER A 472 15.94 4.54 -28.67
CA SER A 472 14.50 4.87 -28.65
C SER A 472 13.65 3.63 -28.35
N GLY A 473 12.59 3.80 -27.55
CA GLY A 473 11.65 2.74 -27.18
C GLY A 473 10.98 2.03 -28.38
N GLY A 474 11.12 2.56 -29.60
CA GLY A 474 10.66 1.92 -30.84
C GLY A 474 11.53 0.78 -31.38
N ALA A 475 12.76 0.58 -30.88
CA ALA A 475 13.65 -0.49 -31.37
C ALA A 475 13.47 -1.86 -30.68
N ILE A 476 12.58 -1.94 -29.68
CA ILE A 476 12.67 -2.97 -28.63
C ILE A 476 11.85 -4.23 -28.92
N ALA A 477 10.94 -4.22 -29.91
CA ALA A 477 10.30 -5.45 -30.39
C ALA A 477 11.23 -6.32 -31.27
N GLY A 478 12.37 -5.80 -31.75
CA GLY A 478 13.27 -6.51 -32.66
C GLY A 478 14.59 -7.00 -32.04
N ILE A 479 15.12 -6.33 -31.01
CA ILE A 479 16.48 -6.61 -30.50
C ILE A 479 16.52 -7.82 -29.55
N VAL A 480 15.39 -8.20 -28.92
CA VAL A 480 15.31 -9.35 -28.01
C VAL A 480 15.56 -10.69 -28.72
N ILE A 481 15.28 -10.76 -30.04
CA ILE A 481 15.43 -12.00 -30.82
C ILE A 481 16.89 -12.22 -31.28
N ALA A 482 17.68 -11.17 -31.46
CA ALA A 482 19.07 -11.31 -31.90
C ALA A 482 19.96 -11.94 -30.80
N VAL A 483 19.73 -11.62 -29.52
CA VAL A 483 20.56 -12.13 -28.41
C VAL A 483 20.21 -13.59 -28.07
N LEU A 484 18.94 -13.98 -28.13
CA LEU A 484 18.52 -15.38 -27.91
C LEU A 484 18.95 -16.31 -29.07
N LEU A 485 19.01 -15.81 -30.31
CA LEU A 485 19.58 -16.55 -31.44
C LEU A 485 21.11 -16.70 -31.35
N VAL A 486 21.81 -15.70 -30.79
CA VAL A 486 23.27 -15.77 -30.60
C VAL A 486 23.64 -16.71 -29.44
N LEU A 487 22.88 -16.72 -28.33
CA LEU A 487 23.14 -17.63 -27.21
C LEU A 487 22.70 -19.08 -27.51
N GLY A 488 21.58 -19.28 -28.21
CA GLY A 488 21.15 -20.59 -28.69
C GLY A 488 22.06 -21.15 -29.80
N GLY A 489 22.57 -20.26 -30.68
CA GLY A 489 23.53 -20.60 -31.73
C GLY A 489 24.92 -20.96 -31.20
N LEU A 490 25.43 -20.23 -30.20
CA LEU A 490 26.70 -20.59 -29.54
C LEU A 490 26.59 -21.90 -28.76
N GLY A 491 25.49 -22.13 -28.03
CA GLY A 491 25.26 -23.37 -27.28
C GLY A 491 25.16 -24.59 -28.20
N GLY A 492 24.43 -24.46 -29.32
CA GLY A 492 24.32 -25.52 -30.34
C GLY A 492 25.64 -25.77 -31.08
N PHE A 493 26.39 -24.72 -31.39
CA PHE A 493 27.69 -24.84 -32.07
C PHE A 493 28.75 -25.49 -31.16
N LEU A 494 28.79 -25.15 -29.87
CA LEU A 494 29.69 -25.78 -28.90
C LEU A 494 29.29 -27.25 -28.64
N GLY A 495 28.00 -27.55 -28.54
CA GLY A 495 27.50 -28.93 -28.40
C GLY A 495 27.83 -29.82 -29.61
N TRP A 496 27.68 -29.29 -30.83
CA TRP A 496 28.05 -29.99 -32.07
C TRP A 496 29.58 -30.12 -32.23
N TRP A 497 30.34 -29.08 -31.89
CA TRP A 497 31.80 -29.08 -31.99
C TRP A 497 32.46 -30.09 -31.05
N PHE A 498 31.98 -30.20 -29.80
CA PHE A 498 32.51 -31.17 -28.82
C PHE A 498 31.92 -32.58 -28.97
N GLY A 499 30.68 -32.71 -29.46
CA GLY A 499 30.00 -34.01 -29.59
C GLY A 499 30.26 -34.75 -30.91
N CYS A 500 30.43 -34.04 -32.03
CA CYS A 500 30.54 -34.65 -33.36
C CYS A 500 31.95 -34.64 -33.96
N ARG A 501 32.91 -33.91 -33.38
CA ARG A 501 34.31 -33.86 -33.86
C ARG A 501 35.24 -34.87 -33.16
N GLY A 502 34.70 -35.65 -32.23
CA GLY A 502 35.41 -36.66 -31.43
C GLY A 502 35.09 -38.11 -31.83
N LYS A 503 34.82 -38.37 -33.10
CA LYS A 503 34.84 -39.72 -33.69
C LYS A 503 35.53 -39.71 -35.04
#